data_AF-A0A1G2D5P4-F1
#
_entry.id   AF-A0A1G2D5P4-F1
#
_cell.length_a   1.000
_cell.length_b   1.000
_cell.length_c   1.000
_cell.angle_alpha   90.00
_cell.angle_beta   90.00
_cell.angle_gamma   90.00
#
_symmetry.space_group_name_H-M   'P 1'
#
loop_
_entity.id
_entity.type
_entity.pdbx_description
1 polymer ?
#
loop_
_entity_poly.entity_id
_entity_poly.type
_entity_poly.pdbx_seq_one_letter_code
_entity_poly.pdbx_strand_id
1 'polypeptide(L)'
;MKHGNANIDAVLRRVDDGDKIISLIRPELRLPLRQFRIRMRFHAFLKICVCRCVTMNELSELLGLPEEILTTHLLHPPENPLGQTLLESERHWLHEYYRGGQKVRSVS
;
A
#
# COMPACT_ATOMS: atom_id res chain seq x y z
N MET A 1 -6.41 -25.44 -6.58
CA MET A 1 -5.63 -24.24 -6.19
C MET A 1 -6.50 -22.99 -6.32
N LYS A 2 -7.25 -22.59 -5.28
CA LYS A 2 -8.17 -21.41 -5.34
C LYS A 2 -8.14 -20.50 -4.10
N HIS A 3 -7.27 -20.74 -3.12
CA HIS A 3 -7.30 -20.02 -1.83
C HIS A 3 -6.31 -18.85 -1.71
N GLY A 4 -5.51 -18.58 -2.75
CA GLY A 4 -4.54 -17.46 -2.73
C GLY A 4 -5.17 -16.08 -2.92
N ASN A 5 -6.13 -15.93 -3.83
CA ASN A 5 -6.65 -14.60 -4.22
C ASN A 5 -7.64 -14.00 -3.22
N ALA A 6 -8.51 -14.80 -2.59
CA ALA A 6 -9.51 -14.29 -1.66
C ALA A 6 -8.90 -13.62 -0.42
N ASN A 7 -7.71 -14.06 -0.01
CA ASN A 7 -7.00 -13.48 1.13
C ASN A 7 -6.36 -12.13 0.76
N ILE A 8 -5.80 -12.01 -0.44
CA ILE A 8 -5.19 -10.75 -0.92
C ILE A 8 -6.25 -9.66 -1.05
N ASP A 9 -7.40 -9.96 -1.65
CA ASP A 9 -8.50 -8.99 -1.77
C ASP A 9 -9.02 -8.52 -0.41
N ALA A 10 -9.14 -9.42 0.56
CA ALA A 10 -9.57 -9.09 1.92
C ALA A 10 -8.56 -8.23 2.67
N VAL A 11 -7.26 -8.43 2.45
CA VAL A 11 -6.20 -7.57 2.99
C VAL A 11 -6.25 -6.19 2.35
N LEU A 12 -6.36 -6.11 1.02
CA LEU A 12 -6.42 -4.83 0.30
C LEU A 12 -7.62 -3.97 0.74
N ARG A 13 -8.80 -4.58 0.91
CA ARG A 13 -9.99 -3.88 1.42
C ARG A 13 -9.78 -3.34 2.84
N ARG A 14 -9.17 -4.12 3.73
CA ARG A 14 -8.88 -3.69 5.10
C ARG A 14 -7.89 -2.53 5.16
N VAL A 15 -6.88 -2.52 4.29
CA VAL A 15 -5.97 -1.38 4.15
C VAL A 15 -6.74 -0.16 3.64
N ASP A 16 -7.60 -0.33 2.63
CA ASP A 16 -8.39 0.78 2.09
C ASP A 16 -9.35 1.37 3.13
N ASP A 17 -9.96 0.55 3.98
CA ASP A 17 -10.85 0.97 5.05
C ASP A 17 -10.10 1.59 6.24
N GLY A 18 -8.95 1.03 6.63
CA GLY A 18 -8.10 1.63 7.66
C GLY A 18 -7.65 3.04 7.25
N ASP A 19 -7.25 3.23 6.00
CA ASP A 19 -6.88 4.56 5.51
C ASP A 19 -8.08 5.53 5.45
N LYS A 20 -9.30 5.06 5.17
CA LYS A 20 -10.50 5.91 5.27
C LYS A 20 -10.69 6.39 6.70
N ILE A 21 -10.57 5.49 7.68
CA ILE A 21 -10.69 5.82 9.10
C ILE A 21 -9.61 6.83 9.49
N ILE A 22 -8.34 6.59 9.13
CA ILE A 22 -7.26 7.55 9.39
C ILE A 22 -7.55 8.89 8.71
N SER A 23 -8.02 8.90 7.47
CA SER A 23 -8.32 10.14 6.74
C SER A 23 -9.49 10.93 7.36
N LEU A 24 -10.37 10.27 8.12
CA LEU A 24 -11.44 10.94 8.87
C LEU A 24 -10.90 11.58 10.16
N ILE A 25 -9.99 10.89 10.85
CA ILE A 25 -9.40 11.36 12.12
C ILE A 25 -8.28 12.39 11.87
N ARG A 26 -7.54 12.22 10.77
CA ARG A 26 -6.37 13.00 10.33
C ARG A 26 -6.55 13.45 8.87
N PRO A 27 -7.43 14.42 8.58
CA PRO A 27 -7.69 14.89 7.22
C PRO A 27 -6.43 15.33 6.46
N GLU A 28 -5.43 15.85 7.17
CA GLU A 28 -4.12 16.25 6.66
C GLU A 28 -3.34 15.07 6.03
N LEU A 29 -3.60 13.84 6.47
CA LEU A 29 -2.96 12.64 5.94
C LEU A 29 -3.68 12.08 4.71
N ARG A 30 -4.86 12.59 4.35
CA ARG A 30 -5.68 12.05 3.26
C ARG A 30 -4.95 12.04 1.91
N LEU A 31 -4.34 13.15 1.53
CA LEU A 31 -3.60 13.26 0.27
C LEU A 31 -2.29 12.44 0.30
N PRO A 32 -1.44 12.55 1.35
CA PRO A 32 -0.26 11.70 1.51
C PRO A 32 -0.56 10.20 1.44
N LEU A 33 -1.60 9.73 2.13
CA LEU A 33 -2.00 8.31 2.12
C LEU A 33 -2.45 7.84 0.73
N ARG A 34 -3.20 8.68 0.02
CA ARG A 34 -3.62 8.38 -1.35
C ARG A 34 -2.41 8.26 -2.28
N GLN A 35 -1.45 9.19 -2.19
CA GLN A 35 -0.22 9.16 -2.99
C GLN A 35 0.64 7.93 -2.66
N PHE A 36 0.81 7.64 -1.38
CA PHE A 36 1.51 6.44 -0.89
C PHE A 36 0.90 5.16 -1.48
N ARG A 37 -0.43 4.99 -1.43
CA ARG A 37 -1.10 3.81 -1.99
C ARG A 37 -0.90 3.65 -3.49
N ILE A 38 -0.98 4.73 -4.26
CA ILE A 38 -0.73 4.69 -5.71
C ILE A 38 0.70 4.22 -5.97
N ARG A 39 1.68 4.80 -5.26
CA ARG A 39 3.10 4.43 -5.39
C ARG A 39 3.36 2.98 -4.94
N MET A 40 2.73 2.52 -3.86
CA MET A 40 2.86 1.14 -3.38
C MET A 40 2.28 0.13 -4.37
N ARG A 41 1.13 0.43 -4.98
CA ARG A 41 0.53 -0.42 -6.03
C ARG A 41 1.44 -0.51 -7.24
N PHE A 42 2.03 0.62 -7.66
CA PHE A 42 2.99 0.63 -8.75
C PHE A 42 4.25 -0.17 -8.43
N HIS A 43 4.82 0.00 -7.23
CA HIS A 43 5.97 -0.80 -6.76
C HIS A 43 5.66 -2.31 -6.72
N ALA A 44 4.48 -2.69 -6.22
CA ALA A 44 4.05 -4.08 -6.18
C ALA A 44 3.84 -4.66 -7.59
N PHE A 45 3.27 -3.87 -8.51
CA PHE A 45 3.13 -4.25 -9.91
C PHE A 45 4.49 -4.53 -10.55
N LEU A 46 5.46 -3.62 -10.41
CA LEU A 46 6.81 -3.81 -10.94
C LEU A 46 7.47 -5.08 -10.38
N LYS A 47 7.36 -5.34 -9.07
CA LYS A 47 7.85 -6.58 -8.45
C LYS A 47 7.22 -7.82 -9.05
N ILE A 48 5.90 -7.84 -9.24
CA ILE A 48 5.20 -8.99 -9.81
C ILE A 48 5.67 -9.26 -11.24
N CYS A 49 5.82 -8.21 -12.06
CA CYS A 49 6.29 -8.33 -13.43
C CYS A 49 7.71 -8.91 -13.49
N VAL A 50 8.64 -8.38 -12.69
CA VAL A 50 10.02 -8.89 -12.64
C VAL A 50 10.07 -10.32 -12.11
N CYS A 51 9.28 -10.66 -11.08
CA CYS A 51 9.16 -12.04 -10.60
C CYS A 51 8.58 -13.01 -11.65
N ARG A 52 7.86 -12.50 -12.64
CA ARG A 52 7.33 -13.26 -13.79
C ARG A 52 8.26 -13.17 -15.01
N CYS A 53 9.53 -12.83 -14.80
CA CYS A 53 10.58 -12.76 -15.81
C CYS A 53 10.35 -11.71 -16.90
N VAL A 54 9.52 -10.69 -16.65
CA VAL A 54 9.44 -9.52 -17.53
C VAL A 54 10.66 -8.63 -17.27
N THR A 55 11.37 -8.27 -18.34
CA THR A 55 12.56 -7.44 -18.29
C THR A 55 12.21 -5.95 -18.08
N MET A 56 13.19 -5.16 -17.64
CA MET A 56 13.00 -3.71 -17.47
C MET A 56 12.77 -3.00 -18.81
N ASN A 57 13.41 -3.46 -19.89
CA ASN A 57 13.16 -2.95 -21.23
C ASN A 57 11.71 -3.19 -21.69
N GLU A 58 11.18 -4.42 -21.53
CA GLU A 58 9.78 -4.71 -21.86
C GLU A 58 8.80 -3.88 -21.03
N LEU A 59 9.10 -3.65 -19.74
CA LEU A 59 8.30 -2.76 -18.90
C LEU A 59 8.39 -1.29 -19.34
N SER A 60 9.57 -0.84 -19.77
CA SER A 60 9.80 0.50 -20.29
C SER A 60 8.96 0.76 -21.54
N GLU A 61 8.97 -0.18 -22.49
CA GLU A 61 8.16 -0.12 -23.71
C GLU A 61 6.65 -0.14 -23.39
N LEU A 62 6.21 -1.03 -22.48
CA LEU A 62 4.79 -1.18 -22.13
C LEU A 62 4.24 0.05 -21.40
N LEU A 63 5.04 0.67 -20.53
CA LEU A 63 4.61 1.77 -19.68
C LEU A 63 4.93 3.15 -20.27
N GLY A 64 5.77 3.21 -21.30
CA GLY A 64 6.29 4.46 -21.86
C GLY A 64 7.14 5.24 -20.86
N LEU A 65 7.84 4.54 -19.96
CA LEU A 65 8.66 5.12 -18.89
C LEU A 65 10.11 4.65 -19.01
N PRO A 66 11.11 5.54 -18.88
CA PRO A 66 12.53 5.15 -18.87
C PRO A 66 12.85 4.04 -17.87
N GLU A 67 13.72 3.10 -18.28
CA GLU A 67 14.17 1.99 -17.43
C GLU A 67 14.74 2.44 -16.08
N GLU A 68 15.43 3.58 -16.06
CA GLU A 68 16.00 4.20 -14.85
C GLU A 68 14.92 4.58 -13.83
N ILE A 69 13.80 5.14 -14.31
CA ILE A 69 12.66 5.52 -13.48
C ILE A 69 12.00 4.26 -12.91
N LEU A 70 11.78 3.26 -13.76
CA LEU A 70 11.22 1.98 -13.33
C LEU A 70 12.12 1.26 -12.32
N THR A 71 13.43 1.27 -12.55
CA THR A 71 14.43 0.68 -11.65
C THR A 71 14.42 1.38 -10.30
N THR A 72 14.36 2.72 -10.29
CA THR A 72 14.26 3.51 -9.07
C THR A 72 13.01 3.14 -8.27
N HIS A 73 11.84 3.06 -8.93
CA HIS A 73 10.60 2.67 -8.28
C HIS A 73 10.58 1.21 -7.80
N LEU A 74 11.31 0.32 -8.47
CA LEU A 74 11.43 -1.08 -8.08
C LEU A 74 12.35 -1.26 -6.86
N LEU A 75 13.48 -0.54 -6.82
CA LEU A 75 14.48 -0.65 -5.76
C LEU A 75 14.08 0.11 -4.49
N HIS A 76 13.41 1.25 -4.63
CA HIS A 76 13.04 2.12 -3.51
C HIS A 76 11.53 2.05 -3.25
N PRO A 77 11.08 1.25 -2.26
CA PRO A 77 9.68 1.26 -1.85
C PRO A 77 9.31 2.66 -1.33
N PRO A 78 8.10 3.16 -1.63
CA PRO A 78 7.67 4.46 -1.14
C PRO A 78 7.56 4.45 0.39
N GLU A 79 7.90 5.57 1.01
CA GLU A 79 7.83 5.73 2.46
C GLU A 79 6.39 5.83 2.94
N ASN A 80 6.07 5.13 4.03
CA ASN A 80 4.75 5.18 4.63
C ASN A 80 4.59 6.49 5.42
N PRO A 81 3.67 7.41 5.02
CA PRO A 81 3.50 8.70 5.68
C PRO A 81 3.04 8.56 7.14
N LEU A 82 2.51 7.40 7.53
CA LEU A 82 2.09 7.12 8.91
C LEU A 82 3.25 6.90 9.87
N GLY A 83 4.44 6.57 9.36
CA GLY A 83 5.60 6.22 10.18
C GLY A 83 6.05 7.38 11.08
N GLN A 84 5.98 8.61 10.58
CA GLN A 84 6.47 9.80 11.28
C GLN A 84 5.35 10.62 11.94
N THR A 85 4.10 10.49 11.49
CA THR A 85 3.00 11.36 11.93
C THR A 85 2.15 10.76 13.05
N LEU A 86 2.07 9.44 13.15
CA LEU A 86 1.25 8.78 14.16
C LEU A 86 1.96 8.68 15.51
N LEU A 87 1.21 8.85 16.60
CA LEU A 87 1.63 8.44 17.94
C LEU A 87 1.84 6.91 17.97
N GLU A 88 2.64 6.43 18.91
CA GLU A 88 2.95 5.00 19.01
C GLU A 88 1.71 4.13 19.27
N SER A 89 0.76 4.63 20.07
CA SER A 89 -0.53 3.97 20.30
C SER A 89 -1.39 3.87 19.04
N GLU A 90 -1.38 4.91 18.19
CA GLU A 90 -2.09 4.92 16.91
C GLU A 90 -1.44 3.93 15.93
N ARG A 91 -0.10 3.88 15.90
CA ARG A 91 0.64 2.88 15.10
C ARG A 91 0.30 1.46 15.53
N HIS A 92 0.24 1.21 16.84
CA HIS A 92 -0.08 -0.11 17.39
C HIS A 92 -1.50 -0.52 17.02
N TRP A 93 -2.49 0.35 17.27
CA TRP A 93 -3.89 0.11 16.89
C TRP A 93 -4.04 -0.19 15.40
N LEU A 94 -3.36 0.58 14.54
CA LEU A 94 -3.42 0.40 13.10
C LEU A 94 -2.86 -0.95 12.65
N HIS A 95 -1.74 -1.35 13.25
CA HIS A 95 -1.11 -2.63 12.98
C HIS A 95 -2.01 -3.81 13.40
N GLU A 96 -2.68 -3.71 14.55
CA GLU A 96 -3.69 -4.68 14.97
C GLU A 96 -4.90 -4.71 14.02
N TYR A 97 -5.38 -3.55 13.57
CA TYR A 97 -6.48 -3.45 12.61
C TYR A 97 -6.13 -4.09 11.26
N TYR A 98 -4.93 -3.86 10.72
CA TYR A 98 -4.48 -4.47 9.47
C TYR A 98 -4.29 -5.99 9.56
N ARG A 99 -3.76 -6.50 10.68
CA ARG A 99 -3.54 -7.94 10.87
C ARG A 99 -4.81 -8.71 11.18
N GLY A 100 -5.63 -8.18 12.09
CA GLY A 100 -6.75 -8.90 12.68
C GLY A 100 -8.12 -8.48 12.19
N GLY A 101 -8.27 -7.28 11.60
CA GLY A 101 -9.56 -6.69 11.30
C GLY A 101 -10.43 -6.57 12.55
N GLN A 102 -10.05 -5.73 13.51
CA GLN A 102 -10.86 -5.54 14.72
C GLN A 102 -12.02 -4.57 14.48
N LYS A 103 -13.22 -4.98 14.90
CA LYS A 103 -14.40 -4.12 15.00
C LYS A 103 -14.07 -2.96 15.92
N VAL A 104 -14.14 -1.73 15.40
CA VAL A 104 -14.17 -0.53 16.23
C VAL A 104 -15.24 -0.76 17.29
N ARG A 105 -14.85 -0.94 18.56
CA ARG A 105 -15.82 -0.97 19.65
C ARG A 105 -16.44 0.42 19.65
N SER A 106 -17.73 0.49 19.34
CA SER A 106 -18.53 1.69 19.52
C SER A 106 -18.36 2.12 20.97
N VAL A 107 -17.64 3.22 21.18
CA VAL A 107 -17.64 3.89 22.48
C VAL A 107 -19.09 4.30 22.69
N SER A 108 -19.71 3.68 23.70
CA SER A 108 -21.07 3.97 24.16
C SER A 108 -21.03 5.19 25.07
#